data_AF-A0A1S4HAR5-F1
#
_entry.id   AF-A0A1S4HAR5-F1
#
_cell.length_a   1.000
_cell.length_b   1.000
_cell.length_c   1.000
_cell.angle_alpha   90.00
_cell.angle_beta   90.00
_cell.angle_gamma   90.00
#
_symmetry.space_group_name_H-M   'P 1'
#
loop_
_entity.id
_entity.type
_entity.pdbx_description
1 polymer ?
#
loop_
_entity_poly.entity_id
_entity_poly.type
_entity_poly.pdbx_seq_one_letter_code
_entity_poly.pdbx_strand_id
1 'polypeptide(L)'
;MTTVAGVFCGFTKPDHVEGFLRPHVDEVNKLQSSGLRFGNKTVGVKLHMSDLPARCFAKATISYVGKHSCHKCTCMGVHEGKNVIVEDVDAELRTEESFKGRTDKEHHKSWKSPRCGARPAARTRT
;
A
#
# COMPACT_ATOMS: atom_id res chain seq x y z
N MET A 1 -0.70 -19.77 -16.90
CA MET A 1 0.39 -18.91 -17.40
C MET A 1 0.49 -17.69 -16.49
N THR A 2 1.62 -17.50 -15.83
CA THR A 2 1.87 -16.33 -14.98
C THR A 2 2.73 -15.37 -15.78
N THR A 3 2.21 -14.20 -16.14
CA THR A 3 2.98 -13.17 -16.83
C THR A 3 3.60 -12.24 -15.79
N VAL A 4 4.92 -12.08 -15.84
CA VAL A 4 5.66 -11.12 -15.00
C VAL A 4 5.79 -9.81 -15.77
N ALA A 5 5.28 -8.72 -15.19
CA ALA A 5 5.29 -7.39 -15.81
C ALA A 5 6.36 -6.43 -15.23
N GLY A 6 7.19 -6.90 -14.30
CA GLY A 6 8.29 -6.13 -13.73
C GLY A 6 9.05 -6.88 -12.63
N VAL A 7 10.38 -6.75 -12.63
CA VAL A 7 11.28 -7.33 -11.62
C VAL A 7 12.30 -6.28 -11.21
N PHE A 8 12.55 -6.17 -9.92
CA PHE A 8 13.69 -5.43 -9.39
C PHE A 8 14.83 -6.39 -9.08
N CYS A 9 16.06 -6.03 -9.47
CA CYS A 9 17.27 -6.78 -9.15
C CYS A 9 18.30 -5.85 -8.50
N GLY A 10 18.76 -6.22 -7.31
CA GLY A 10 19.77 -5.48 -6.54
C GLY A 10 20.17 -6.25 -5.29
N PHE A 11 21.28 -5.87 -4.67
CA PHE A 11 21.78 -6.51 -3.45
C PHE A 11 20.85 -6.29 -2.25
N THR A 12 20.12 -5.18 -2.24
CA THR A 12 19.13 -4.82 -1.22
C THR A 12 17.86 -4.32 -1.90
N LYS A 13 16.76 -4.21 -1.14
CA LYS A 13 15.55 -3.54 -1.63
C LYS A 13 15.86 -2.08 -1.97
N PRO A 14 15.16 -1.47 -2.94
CA PRO A 14 15.35 -0.06 -3.25
C PRO A 14 15.10 0.80 -2.00
N ASP A 15 15.98 1.75 -1.73
CA ASP A 15 15.82 2.71 -0.63
C ASP A 15 14.58 3.59 -0.84
N HIS A 16 14.25 3.86 -2.11
CA HIS A 16 13.11 4.69 -2.50
C HIS A 16 12.20 3.96 -3.48
N VAL A 17 10.92 3.92 -3.11
CA VAL A 17 9.88 3.27 -3.90
C VAL A 17 9.45 4.11 -5.11
N GLU A 18 9.72 5.42 -5.12
CA GLU A 18 9.31 6.35 -6.19
C GLU A 18 9.82 5.89 -7.55
N GLY A 19 11.13 5.74 -7.73
CA GLY A 19 11.72 5.38 -9.02
C GLY A 19 11.24 4.04 -9.56
N PHE A 20 11.04 3.05 -8.67
CA PHE A 20 10.59 1.72 -9.06
C PHE A 20 9.09 1.65 -9.38
N LEU A 21 8.23 2.25 -8.54
CA LEU A 21 6.78 2.14 -8.70
C LEU A 21 6.16 3.25 -9.55
N ARG A 22 6.86 4.36 -9.83
CA ARG A 22 6.26 5.49 -10.54
C ARG A 22 5.67 5.12 -11.91
N PRO A 23 6.39 4.42 -12.81
CA PRO A 23 5.84 4.04 -14.11
C PRO A 23 4.57 3.19 -13.97
N HIS A 24 4.59 2.23 -13.04
CA HIS A 24 3.45 1.37 -12.75
C HIS A 24 2.26 2.14 -12.16
N VAL A 25 2.49 3.11 -11.26
CA VAL A 25 1.42 3.94 -10.69
C VAL A 25 0.78 4.82 -11.75
N ASP A 26 1.57 5.44 -12.63
CA ASP A 26 1.05 6.28 -13.71
C ASP A 26 0.21 5.48 -14.71
N GLU A 27 0.66 4.28 -15.08
CA GLU A 27 -0.09 3.36 -15.94
C GLU A 27 -1.41 2.90 -15.29
N VAL A 28 -1.36 2.47 -14.03
CA VAL A 28 -2.56 2.02 -13.30
C VAL A 28 -3.55 3.18 -13.14
N ASN A 29 -3.10 4.38 -12.82
CA ASN A 29 -3.96 5.56 -12.73
C ASN A 29 -4.65 5.86 -14.06
N LYS A 30 -3.90 5.77 -15.18
CA LYS A 30 -4.44 5.91 -16.53
C LYS A 30 -5.51 4.85 -16.79
N LEU A 31 -5.20 3.58 -16.56
CA LEU A 31 -6.14 2.46 -16.75
C LEU A 31 -7.38 2.55 -15.86
N GLN A 32 -7.25 3.06 -14.63
CA GLN A 32 -8.38 3.29 -13.74
C GLN A 32 -9.26 4.45 -14.20
N SER A 33 -8.68 5.47 -14.84
CA SER A 33 -9.43 6.61 -15.38
C SER A 33 -10.10 6.32 -16.73
N SER A 34 -9.41 5.63 -17.65
CA SER A 34 -9.90 5.37 -19.00
C SER A 34 -10.63 4.04 -19.14
N GLY A 35 -10.45 3.14 -18.17
CA GLY A 35 -10.75 1.72 -18.33
C GLY A 35 -9.81 1.04 -19.33
N LEU A 36 -9.94 -0.29 -19.42
CA LEU A 36 -9.24 -1.14 -20.37
C LEU A 36 -10.19 -1.52 -21.52
N ARG A 37 -9.81 -1.20 -22.77
CA ARG A 37 -10.62 -1.48 -23.95
C ARG A 37 -10.39 -2.91 -24.46
N PHE A 38 -11.48 -3.66 -24.60
CA PHE A 38 -11.51 -4.96 -25.26
C PHE A 38 -12.57 -4.91 -26.38
N GLY A 39 -12.11 -4.73 -27.61
CA GLY A 39 -13.00 -4.46 -28.76
C GLY A 39 -13.85 -3.21 -28.51
N ASN A 40 -15.17 -3.40 -28.46
CA ASN A 40 -16.14 -2.33 -28.23
C ASN A 40 -16.53 -2.15 -26.75
N LYS A 41 -15.92 -2.90 -25.83
CA LYS A 41 -16.21 -2.83 -24.39
C LYS A 41 -15.07 -2.13 -23.64
N THR A 42 -15.44 -1.36 -22.63
CA THR A 42 -14.50 -0.75 -21.68
C THR A 42 -14.72 -1.37 -20.31
N VAL A 43 -13.67 -1.96 -19.74
CA VAL A 43 -13.72 -2.66 -18.45
C VAL A 43 -12.96 -1.85 -17.40
N GLY A 44 -13.56 -1.66 -16.22
CA GLY A 44 -12.90 -0.99 -15.10
C GLY A 44 -11.77 -1.85 -14.53
N VAL A 45 -10.62 -1.23 -14.25
CA VAL A 45 -9.46 -1.91 -13.68
C VAL A 45 -9.40 -1.67 -12.16
N LYS A 46 -9.23 -2.74 -11.39
CA LYS A 46 -8.98 -2.67 -9.93
C LYS A 46 -7.66 -3.39 -9.62
N LEU A 47 -6.81 -2.73 -8.84
CA LEU A 47 -5.51 -3.28 -8.44
C LEU A 47 -5.59 -3.85 -7.01
N HIS A 48 -5.16 -5.09 -6.85
CA HIS A 48 -5.02 -5.75 -5.55
C HIS A 48 -3.54 -5.99 -5.23
N MET A 49 -3.13 -5.72 -3.99
CA MET A 49 -1.79 -6.05 -3.48
C MET A 49 -1.94 -7.20 -2.49
N SER A 50 -1.52 -8.40 -2.88
CA SER A 50 -1.82 -9.63 -2.15
C SER A 50 -0.99 -9.79 -0.89
N ASP A 51 0.30 -9.49 -0.92
CA ASP A 51 1.17 -9.72 0.23
C ASP A 51 1.36 -8.46 1.10
N LEU A 52 1.46 -8.67 2.42
CA LEU A 52 1.66 -7.60 3.40
C LEU A 52 3.00 -6.86 3.21
N PRO A 53 4.16 -7.54 3.00
CA PRO A 53 5.43 -6.84 2.79
C PRO A 53 5.44 -5.87 1.61
N ALA A 54 4.91 -6.26 0.45
CA ALA A 54 4.79 -5.42 -0.74
C ALA A 54 3.78 -4.30 -0.53
N ARG A 55 2.68 -4.57 0.17
CA ARG A 55 1.71 -3.53 0.56
C ARG A 55 2.36 -2.47 1.44
N CYS A 56 3.16 -2.87 2.44
CA CYS A 56 3.88 -1.93 3.31
C CYS A 56 4.90 -1.11 2.52
N PHE A 57 5.65 -1.77 1.64
CA PHE A 57 6.64 -1.11 0.78
C PHE A 57 5.99 -0.08 -0.16
N ALA A 58 4.93 -0.49 -0.88
CA ALA A 58 4.21 0.36 -1.81
C ALA A 58 3.47 1.53 -1.14
N LYS A 59 3.13 1.41 0.15
CA LYS A 59 2.48 2.46 0.95
C LYS A 59 3.47 3.30 1.78
N ALA A 60 4.75 2.98 1.75
CA ALA A 60 5.77 3.57 2.61
C ALA A 60 5.36 3.53 4.10
N THR A 61 4.84 2.39 4.56
CA THR A 61 4.51 2.14 5.98
C THR A 61 5.53 1.19 6.60
N ILE A 62 5.52 1.09 7.93
CA ILE A 62 6.35 0.10 8.60
C ILE A 62 5.93 -1.32 8.23
N SER A 63 6.87 -2.24 8.38
CA SER A 63 6.65 -3.66 8.11
C SER A 63 5.65 -4.26 9.10
N TYR A 64 5.05 -5.41 8.76
CA TYR A 64 4.15 -6.17 9.63
C TYR A 64 4.78 -6.57 10.97
N VAL A 65 6.11 -6.57 11.07
CA VAL A 65 6.87 -6.80 12.33
C VAL A 65 7.11 -5.52 13.15
N GLY A 66 6.57 -4.37 12.74
CA GLY A 66 6.66 -3.13 13.52
C GLY A 66 5.52 -3.01 14.54
N LYS A 67 5.72 -2.24 15.61
CA LYS A 67 4.70 -2.02 16.65
C LYS A 67 3.43 -1.36 16.12
N HIS A 68 3.57 -0.34 15.27
CA HIS A 68 2.45 0.40 14.66
C HIS A 68 2.08 -0.17 13.28
N SER A 69 2.14 -1.48 13.06
CA SER A 69 2.11 -2.06 11.71
C SER A 69 0.72 -2.25 11.14
N CYS A 70 -0.31 -2.25 11.98
CA CYS A 70 -1.69 -2.41 11.53
C CYS A 70 -2.04 -1.36 10.47
N HIS A 71 -2.71 -1.75 9.38
CA HIS A 71 -3.14 -0.80 8.35
C HIS A 71 -4.53 -0.22 8.59
N LYS A 72 -5.26 -0.75 9.57
CA LYS A 72 -6.67 -0.45 9.81
C LYS A 72 -6.89 0.43 11.03
N CYS A 73 -6.11 0.25 12.10
CA CYS A 73 -6.28 0.98 13.36
C CYS A 73 -4.96 1.29 14.04
N THR A 74 -4.93 2.33 14.87
CA THR A 74 -3.75 2.92 15.54
C THR A 74 -3.17 2.07 16.66
N CYS A 75 -3.59 0.81 16.79
CA CYS A 75 -3.11 -0.11 17.81
C CYS A 75 -1.58 -0.22 17.78
N MET A 76 -1.03 -0.34 18.98
CA MET A 76 0.40 -0.54 19.21
C MET A 76 0.62 -1.98 19.65
N GLY A 77 1.43 -2.72 18.90
CA GLY A 77 1.83 -4.06 19.29
C GLY A 77 3.05 -4.07 20.23
N VAL A 78 3.14 -5.12 21.03
CA VAL A 78 4.28 -5.42 21.90
C VAL A 78 5.16 -6.47 21.22
N HIS A 79 6.49 -6.35 21.36
CA HIS A 79 7.40 -7.34 20.82
C HIS A 79 7.55 -8.51 21.78
N GLU A 80 7.23 -9.70 21.29
CA GLU A 80 7.48 -10.97 21.95
C GLU A 80 8.47 -11.76 21.09
N GLY A 81 9.77 -11.61 21.42
CA GLY A 81 10.86 -12.13 20.60
C GLY A 81 10.92 -11.47 19.22
N LYS A 82 10.73 -12.27 18.16
CA LYS A 82 10.71 -11.79 16.75
C LYS A 82 9.31 -11.42 16.26
N ASN A 83 8.28 -11.61 17.08
CA ASN A 83 6.90 -11.38 16.72
C ASN A 83 6.40 -10.09 17.35
N VAL A 84 5.39 -9.49 16.71
CA VAL A 84 4.61 -8.40 17.29
C VAL A 84 3.23 -8.93 17.61
N ILE A 85 2.82 -8.81 18.87
CA ILE A 85 1.49 -9.18 19.34
C ILE A 85 0.69 -7.89 19.52
N VAL A 86 -0.50 -7.88 18.93
CA VAL A 86 -1.46 -6.78 19.05
C VAL A 86 -2.66 -7.32 19.81
N GLU A 87 -2.84 -6.85 21.05
CA GLU A 87 -3.95 -7.27 21.91
C GLU A 87 -5.07 -6.22 21.96
N ASP A 88 -4.78 -5.00 21.52
CA ASP A 88 -5.72 -3.89 21.50
C ASP A 88 -6.77 -4.06 20.39
N VAL A 89 -8.03 -4.21 20.81
CA VAL A 89 -9.20 -4.39 19.94
C VAL A 89 -10.04 -3.12 19.77
N ASP A 90 -9.80 -2.08 20.58
CA ASP A 90 -10.60 -0.84 20.64
C ASP A 90 -9.85 0.39 20.11
N ALA A 91 -8.72 0.17 19.42
CA ALA A 91 -7.93 1.24 18.81
C ALA A 91 -8.69 2.00 17.72
N GLU A 92 -8.40 3.30 17.62
CA GLU A 92 -8.98 4.19 16.62
C GLU A 92 -8.68 3.73 15.18
N LEU A 93 -9.68 3.76 14.30
CA LEU A 93 -9.50 3.41 12.89
C LEU A 93 -8.69 4.49 12.15
N ARG A 94 -7.73 4.06 11.33
CA ARG A 94 -7.03 4.97 10.40
C ARG A 94 -7.97 5.32 9.25
N THR A 95 -8.24 6.61 9.11
CA THR A 95 -9.00 7.17 8.01
C THR A 95 -8.09 7.44 6.81
N GLU A 96 -8.69 7.65 5.64
CA GLU A 96 -7.93 7.98 4.44
C GLU A 96 -7.23 9.34 4.60
N GLU A 97 -7.90 10.28 5.25
CA GLU A 97 -7.41 11.62 5.56
C GLU A 97 -6.21 11.54 6.52
N SER A 98 -6.31 10.76 7.61
CA SER A 98 -5.21 10.62 8.57
C SER A 98 -3.99 9.93 7.96
N PHE A 99 -4.22 8.93 7.09
CA PHE A 99 -3.15 8.25 6.38
C PHE A 99 -2.46 9.14 5.33
N LYS A 100 -3.22 9.94 4.56
CA LYS A 100 -2.66 10.90 3.60
C LYS A 100 -1.91 12.03 4.30
N GLY A 101 -2.47 12.52 5.41
CA GLY A 101 -1.85 13.51 6.28
C GLY A 101 -0.65 12.97 7.07
N ARG A 102 -0.51 11.64 7.14
CA ARG A 102 0.54 10.94 7.89
C ARG A 102 0.61 11.38 9.35
N THR A 103 -0.56 11.50 9.98
CA THR A 103 -0.69 11.96 11.37
C THR A 103 0.02 11.01 12.34
N ASP A 104 -0.08 9.71 12.08
CA ASP A 104 0.65 8.67 12.80
C ASP A 104 2.07 8.50 12.24
N LYS A 105 3.02 9.25 12.82
CA LYS A 105 4.42 9.26 12.36
C LYS A 105 5.10 7.90 12.48
N GLU A 106 4.73 7.09 13.47
CA GLU A 106 5.37 5.79 13.73
C GLU A 106 4.88 4.70 12.75
N HIS A 107 3.69 4.87 12.18
CA HIS A 107 3.21 4.00 11.10
C HIS A 107 3.92 4.21 9.76
N HIS A 108 4.49 5.39 9.51
CA HIS A 108 5.02 5.77 8.21
C HIS A 108 6.56 5.80 8.15
N LYS A 109 7.13 5.38 7.02
CA LYS A 109 8.57 5.56 6.71
C LYS A 109 8.88 7.01 6.41
N SER A 110 10.12 7.47 6.58
CA SER A 110 10.50 8.88 6.36
C SER A 110 10.18 9.40 4.95
N TRP A 111 10.18 8.55 3.93
CA TRP A 111 9.80 8.89 2.55
C TRP A 111 8.31 8.63 2.26
N LYS A 112 7.79 9.27 1.21
CA LYS A 112 6.42 9.02 0.68
C LYS A 112 6.48 8.06 -0.50
N SER A 113 5.38 7.35 -0.74
CA SER A 113 5.21 6.56 -1.96
C SER A 113 4.36 7.33 -2.98
N PRO A 114 4.57 7.10 -4.29
CA PRO A 114 3.78 7.77 -5.34
C PRO A 114 2.29 7.41 -5.27
N ARG A 115 1.96 6.28 -4.62
CA ARG A 115 0.58 5.80 -4.48
C ARG A 115 -0.21 6.47 -3.36
N CYS A 116 0.42 7.05 -2.34
CA CYS A 116 -0.30 7.68 -1.23
C CYS A 116 -1.17 8.87 -1.66
N GLY A 117 -0.94 9.46 -2.84
CA GLY A 117 -1.78 10.51 -3.42
C GLY A 117 -2.87 10.02 -4.38
N ALA A 118 -2.87 8.74 -4.78
CA ALA A 118 -3.82 8.22 -5.77
C ALA A 118 -5.21 8.04 -5.15
N ARG A 119 -6.26 8.55 -5.82
CA ARG A 119 -7.65 8.29 -5.43
C ARG A 119 -7.89 6.77 -5.43
N PRO A 120 -8.38 6.16 -4.33
CA PRO A 120 -8.88 4.80 -4.43
C PRO A 120 -10.10 4.79 -5.35
N ALA A 121 -10.26 3.71 -6.13
CA ALA A 121 -11.53 3.41 -6.77
C ALA A 121 -12.60 3.39 -5.68
N ALA A 122 -13.70 4.12 -5.88
CA ALA A 122 -14.79 4.25 -4.93
C ALA A 122 -15.12 2.87 -4.32
N ARG A 123 -14.95 2.75 -2.99
CA ARG A 123 -15.38 1.57 -2.26
C ARG A 123 -16.89 1.53 -2.29
N THR A 124 -17.47 0.81 -3.24
CA THR A 124 -18.80 0.23 -3.04
C THR A 124 -18.68 -0.72 -1.85
N ARG A 125 -19.32 -0.37 -0.72
CA ARG A 125 -19.57 -1.31 0.39
C ARG A 125 -20.29 -2.52 -0.22
N THR A 126 -19.59 -3.64 -0.28
CA THR A 126 -20.22 -4.97 -0.32
C THR A 126 -20.37 -5.42 1.12
#